data_AF-A0A522Z2H6-F1
#
_entry.id   AF-A0A522Z2H6-F1
#
_cell.length_a   1.000
_cell.length_b   1.000
_cell.length_c   1.000
_cell.angle_alpha   90.00
_cell.angle_beta   90.00
_cell.angle_gamma   90.00
#
_symmetry.space_group_name_H-M   'P 1'
#
loop_
_entity.id
_entity.type
_entity.pdbx_description
1 polymer ?
#
loop_
_entity_poly.entity_id
_entity_poly.type
_entity_poly.pdbx_seq_one_letter_code
_entity_poly.pdbx_strand_id
1 'polypeptide(L)'
;MLTIQEWGWAHNAAYNAMLQAGRALMFAKGYRPKAQEHHLAVVSFVEAVYLTKFSDDLVQLFSKARLRRNESLYDRAGIISEKQARNLVDSAESFVGIARELLKI
;
A
#
# COMPACT_ATOMS: atom_id res chain seq x y z
N MET A 1 3.51 -23.92 7.55
CA MET A 1 4.20 -22.84 8.28
C MET A 1 5.39 -22.45 7.39
N LEU A 2 5.37 -21.27 6.76
CA LEU A 2 6.44 -20.87 5.83
C LEU A 2 7.71 -20.59 6.64
N THR A 3 8.73 -21.42 6.42
CA THR A 3 9.96 -21.54 7.22
C THR A 3 11.09 -20.59 6.77
N ILE A 4 10.77 -19.55 5.99
CA ILE A 4 11.73 -18.54 5.54
C ILE A 4 11.24 -17.18 6.04
N GLN A 5 12.15 -16.33 6.51
CA GLN A 5 11.89 -14.94 6.93
C GLN A 5 11.52 -14.06 5.71
N GLU A 6 10.42 -14.39 5.02
CA GLU A 6 9.92 -13.70 3.83
C GLU A 6 9.14 -12.42 4.19
N TRP A 7 9.53 -11.74 5.26
CA TRP A 7 8.90 -10.51 5.73
C TRP A 7 8.95 -9.40 4.68
N GLY A 8 10.04 -9.36 3.88
CA GLY A 8 10.14 -8.47 2.71
C GLY A 8 9.08 -8.78 1.65
N TRP A 9 8.81 -10.05 1.37
CA TRP A 9 7.75 -10.47 0.43
C TRP A 9 6.37 -10.13 0.96
N ALA A 10 6.08 -10.43 2.23
CA ALA A 10 4.81 -10.07 2.86
C ALA A 10 4.58 -8.55 2.81
N HIS A 11 5.61 -7.75 3.11
CA HIS A 11 5.55 -6.29 3.01
C HIS A 11 5.29 -5.82 1.58
N ASN A 12 5.99 -6.39 0.59
CA ASN A 12 5.81 -6.04 -0.81
C ASN A 12 4.42 -6.41 -1.33
N ALA A 13 3.89 -7.57 -0.94
CA ALA A 13 2.54 -8.01 -1.29
C ALA A 13 1.48 -7.10 -0.68
N ALA A 14 1.61 -6.78 0.61
CA ALA A 14 0.69 -5.87 1.32
C ALA A 14 0.69 -4.46 0.70
N TYR A 15 1.88 -3.91 0.44
CA TYR A 15 2.00 -2.62 -0.26
C TYR A 15 1.35 -2.65 -1.65
N ASN A 16 1.58 -3.70 -2.43
CA ASN A 16 0.99 -3.81 -3.77
C ASN A 16 -0.54 -3.92 -3.71
N ALA A 17 -1.10 -4.60 -2.72
CA ALA A 17 -2.56 -4.66 -2.51
C ALA A 17 -3.15 -3.25 -2.29
N MET A 18 -2.53 -2.44 -1.41
CA MET A 18 -2.91 -1.05 -1.19
C MET A 18 -2.78 -0.21 -2.47
N LEU A 19 -1.69 -0.40 -3.23
CA LEU A 19 -1.47 0.30 -4.49
C LEU A 19 -2.56 0.00 -5.52
N GLN A 20 -2.93 -1.27 -5.71
CA GLN A 20 -3.99 -1.61 -6.67
C GLN A 20 -5.36 -1.12 -6.21
N ALA A 21 -5.67 -1.19 -4.91
CA ALA A 21 -6.90 -0.61 -4.36
C ALA A 21 -6.97 0.91 -4.57
N GLY A 22 -5.87 1.63 -4.32
CA GLY A 22 -5.77 3.07 -4.60
C GLY A 22 -5.93 3.39 -6.08
N ARG A 23 -5.37 2.57 -6.98
CA ARG A 23 -5.58 2.70 -8.44
C ARG A 23 -7.04 2.46 -8.83
N ALA A 24 -7.70 1.48 -8.22
CA ALA A 24 -9.12 1.23 -8.47
C ALA A 24 -9.98 2.45 -8.07
N LEU A 25 -9.71 3.06 -6.92
CA LEU A 25 -10.35 4.31 -6.51
C LEU A 25 -10.07 5.45 -7.51
N MET A 26 -8.83 5.56 -7.97
CA MET A 26 -8.43 6.55 -8.97
C MET A 26 -9.19 6.39 -10.30
N PHE A 27 -9.27 5.16 -10.80
CA PHE A 27 -10.02 4.83 -12.02
C PHE A 27 -11.51 5.07 -11.87
N ALA A 28 -12.10 4.76 -10.70
CA ALA A 28 -13.53 5.01 -10.44
C ALA A 28 -13.88 6.51 -10.44
N LYS A 29 -12.90 7.39 -10.25
CA LYS A 29 -13.04 8.85 -10.38
C LYS A 29 -12.68 9.39 -11.77
N GLY A 30 -12.37 8.52 -12.73
CA GLY A 30 -12.00 8.89 -14.09
C GLY A 30 -10.55 9.33 -14.27
N TYR A 31 -9.69 9.13 -13.25
CA TYR A 31 -8.28 9.48 -13.31
C TYR A 31 -7.40 8.24 -13.53
N ARG A 32 -6.19 8.44 -14.05
CA ARG A 32 -5.15 7.40 -14.15
C ARG A 32 -3.78 7.97 -13.77
N PRO A 33 -2.89 7.17 -13.16
CA PRO A 33 -1.54 7.63 -12.90
C PRO A 33 -0.76 7.84 -14.21
N LYS A 34 0.08 8.88 -14.27
CA LYS A 34 1.03 9.10 -15.37
C LYS A 34 2.15 8.05 -15.29
N ALA A 35 2.76 7.71 -16.43
CA ALA A 35 3.70 6.58 -16.52
C ALA A 35 4.95 6.73 -15.62
N GLN A 36 5.54 7.93 -15.52
CA GLN A 36 6.57 8.25 -14.53
C GLN A 36 5.93 8.50 -13.16
N GLU A 37 6.53 7.98 -12.09
CA GLU A 37 6.10 8.15 -10.69
C GLU A 37 4.66 7.68 -10.37
N HIS A 38 4.19 6.61 -11.05
CA HIS A 38 2.83 6.10 -10.93
C HIS A 38 2.43 5.69 -9.49
N HIS A 39 3.37 5.36 -8.61
CA HIS A 39 3.07 5.01 -7.22
C HIS A 39 2.79 6.25 -6.36
N LEU A 40 3.63 7.29 -6.47
CA LEU A 40 3.44 8.53 -5.72
C LEU A 40 2.11 9.19 -6.11
N ALA A 41 1.79 9.19 -7.40
CA ALA A 41 0.52 9.72 -7.90
C ALA A 41 -0.70 9.06 -7.23
N VAL A 42 -0.66 7.75 -7.00
CA VAL A 42 -1.77 7.03 -6.34
C VAL A 42 -1.87 7.39 -4.86
N VAL A 43 -0.75 7.47 -4.15
CA VAL A 43 -0.71 7.87 -2.74
C VAL A 43 -1.29 9.28 -2.57
N SER A 44 -0.77 10.24 -3.33
CA SER A 44 -1.22 11.63 -3.29
C SER A 44 -2.68 11.79 -3.71
N PHE A 45 -3.14 10.98 -4.67
CA PHE A 45 -4.55 10.97 -5.06
C PHE A 45 -5.46 10.51 -3.91
N VAL A 46 -5.11 9.41 -3.23
CA VAL A 46 -5.90 8.90 -2.09
C VAL A 46 -5.94 9.92 -0.96
N GLU A 47 -4.79 10.52 -0.63
CA GLU A 47 -4.69 11.59 0.37
C GLU A 47 -5.59 12.79 0.01
N ALA A 48 -5.48 13.30 -1.22
CA ALA A 48 -6.21 14.50 -1.63
C ALA A 48 -7.72 14.28 -1.81
N VAL A 49 -8.15 13.11 -2.29
CA VAL A 49 -9.54 12.87 -2.70
C VAL A 49 -10.34 12.15 -1.61
N TYR A 50 -9.69 11.40 -0.73
CA TYR A 50 -10.33 10.55 0.28
C TYR A 50 -9.84 10.85 1.72
N LEU A 51 -9.42 12.08 1.98
CA LEU A 51 -8.87 12.54 3.27
C LEU A 51 -9.74 12.18 4.49
N THR A 52 -11.06 12.14 4.34
CA THR A 52 -12.00 11.82 5.44
C THR A 52 -12.37 10.34 5.54
N LYS A 53 -11.87 9.50 4.62
CA LYS A 53 -12.19 8.07 4.53
C LYS A 53 -11.03 7.20 4.97
N PHE A 54 -9.81 7.67 4.81
CA PHE A 54 -8.60 7.01 5.32
C PHE A 54 -8.05 7.83 6.49
N SER A 55 -7.56 7.16 7.54
CA SER A 55 -6.86 7.84 8.61
C SER A 55 -5.49 8.35 8.13
N ASP A 56 -5.02 9.46 8.73
CA ASP A 56 -3.70 10.03 8.44
C ASP A 56 -2.59 8.99 8.63
N ASP A 57 -2.67 8.16 9.68
CA ASP A 57 -1.72 7.09 9.94
C ASP A 57 -1.66 6.06 8.81
N LEU A 58 -2.82 5.70 8.24
CA LEU A 58 -2.92 4.72 7.16
C LEU A 58 -2.34 5.28 5.85
N VAL A 59 -2.61 6.55 5.54
CA VAL A 59 -2.03 7.24 4.38
C VAL A 59 -0.52 7.41 4.53
N GLN A 60 -0.05 7.82 5.72
CA GLN A 60 1.39 7.92 6.00
C GLN A 60 2.09 6.57 5.89
N LEU A 61 1.46 5.50 6.40
CA LEU A 61 2.00 4.15 6.29
C LEU A 61 2.09 3.72 4.81
N PHE A 62 1.07 4.01 4.01
CA PHE A 62 1.08 3.73 2.57
C PHE A 62 2.25 4.43 1.86
N SER A 63 2.49 5.71 2.19
CA SER A 63 3.61 6.49 1.64
C SER A 63 4.98 5.95 2.10
N LYS A 64 5.12 5.56 3.37
CA LYS A 64 6.35 4.96 3.92
C LYS A 64 6.66 3.60 3.29
N ALA A 65 5.64 2.76 3.10
CA ALA A 65 5.79 1.44 2.46
C ALA A 65 6.28 1.56 1.00
N ARG A 66 5.83 2.60 0.26
CA ARG A 66 6.32 2.90 -1.09
C ARG A 66 7.83 3.09 -1.14
N LEU A 67 8.42 3.79 -0.16
CA LEU A 67 9.86 4.05 -0.11
C LEU A 67 10.65 2.76 0.19
N ARG A 68 10.13 1.94 1.11
CA ARG A 68 10.79 0.69 1.53
C ARG A 68 10.71 -0.44 0.51
N ARG A 69 9.78 -0.39 -0.44
CA ARG A 69 9.71 -1.35 -1.56
C ARG A 69 10.96 -1.34 -2.44
N ASN A 70 11.67 -0.21 -2.54
CA ASN A 70 12.95 -0.18 -3.27
C ASN A 70 14.10 -0.77 -2.46
N GLU A 71 14.03 -0.71 -1.12
CA GLU A 71 15.03 -1.27 -0.21
C GLU A 71 14.86 -2.79 -0.02
N SER A 72 13.62 -3.31 -0.08
CA SER A 72 13.31 -4.73 0.06
C SER A 72 13.64 -5.57 -1.19
N LEU A 73 13.84 -4.92 -2.35
CA LEU A 73 14.25 -5.57 -3.60
C LEU A 73 15.77 -5.84 -3.66
N TYR A 74 16.56 -5.12 -2.87
CA TYR A 74 17.97 -5.44 -2.67
C TYR A 74 18.04 -6.43 -1.52
N ASP A 75 18.18 -7.70 -1.89
CA ASP A 75 18.25 -8.91 -1.07
C ASP A 75 19.21 -8.80 0.15
N ARG A 76 18.80 -8.03 1.16
CA ARG A 76 19.38 -8.00 2.49
C ARG A 76 18.29 -8.50 3.43
N ALA A 77 18.29 -9.81 3.65
CA ALA A 77 17.49 -10.43 4.70
C ALA A 77 17.60 -9.60 6.00
N GLY A 78 16.46 -9.21 6.57
CA GLY A 78 16.39 -8.48 7.84
C GLY A 78 16.08 -6.98 7.81
N ILE A 79 15.96 -6.32 6.64
CA ILE A 79 15.54 -4.89 6.59
C ILE A 79 14.10 -4.70 7.09
N ILE A 80 13.22 -5.64 6.75
CA ILE A 80 11.83 -5.65 7.19
C ILE A 80 11.70 -6.68 8.31
N SER A 81 11.38 -6.21 9.50
CA SER A 81 11.04 -7.07 10.63
C SER A 81 9.66 -7.70 10.46
N GLU A 82 9.44 -8.82 11.15
CA GLU A 82 8.14 -9.47 11.24
C GLU A 82 7.03 -8.49 11.67
N LYS A 83 7.28 -7.68 12.70
CA LYS A 83 6.32 -6.67 13.19
C LYS A 83 5.93 -5.68 12.10
N GLN A 84 6.90 -5.19 11.32
CA GLN A 84 6.63 -4.26 10.22
C GLN A 84 5.83 -4.92 9.10
N ALA A 85 6.14 -6.18 8.77
CA ALA A 85 5.39 -6.92 7.77
C ALA A 85 3.94 -7.17 8.21
N ARG A 86 3.72 -7.67 9.44
CA ARG A 86 2.39 -7.90 10.01
C ARG A 86 1.56 -6.61 10.07
N ASN A 87 2.14 -5.54 10.62
CA ASN A 87 1.45 -4.26 10.71
C ASN A 87 1.03 -3.73 9.33
N LEU A 88 1.86 -3.92 8.29
CA LEU A 88 1.49 -3.50 6.94
C LEU A 88 0.42 -4.40 6.33
N VAL A 89 0.43 -5.71 6.60
CA VAL A 89 -0.63 -6.64 6.17
C VAL A 89 -1.98 -6.22 6.76
N ASP A 90 -2.06 -6.01 8.08
CA ASP A 90 -3.31 -5.60 8.75
C ASP A 90 -3.83 -4.26 8.20
N SER A 91 -2.90 -3.34 7.90
CA SER A 91 -3.22 -2.05 7.30
C SER A 91 -3.68 -2.18 5.86
N ALA A 92 -3.11 -3.11 5.09
CA ALA A 92 -3.52 -3.39 3.72
C ALA A 92 -4.93 -3.99 3.67
N GLU A 93 -5.26 -4.89 4.59
CA GLU A 93 -6.62 -5.43 4.73
C GLU A 93 -7.63 -4.32 5.02
N SER A 94 -7.31 -3.45 5.99
CA SER A 94 -8.15 -2.28 6.33
C SER A 94 -8.32 -1.33 5.13
N PHE A 95 -7.22 -1.02 4.45
CA PHE A 95 -7.22 -0.15 3.27
C PHE A 95 -8.08 -0.71 2.14
N VAL A 96 -7.92 -2.00 1.83
CA VAL A 96 -8.69 -2.69 0.79
C VAL A 96 -10.17 -2.75 1.18
N GLY A 97 -10.49 -3.00 2.46
CA GLY A 97 -11.87 -2.95 2.97
C GLY A 97 -12.55 -1.61 2.71
N ILE A 98 -11.88 -0.51 3.09
CA ILE A 98 -12.38 0.85 2.83
C ILE A 98 -12.57 1.07 1.32
N ALA A 99 -11.59 0.68 0.50
CA ALA A 99 -11.68 0.84 -0.95
C ALA A 99 -12.87 0.07 -1.55
N ARG A 100 -13.11 -1.17 -1.07
CA ARG A 100 -14.25 -2.00 -1.47
C ARG A 100 -15.58 -1.36 -1.11
N GLU A 101 -15.72 -0.84 0.10
CA GLU A 101 -16.93 -0.11 0.52
C GLU A 101 -17.19 1.12 -0.36
N LEU A 102 -16.15 1.90 -0.66
CA LEU A 102 -16.25 3.08 -1.52
C LEU A 102 -16.61 2.73 -2.97
N LEU A 103 -16.13 1.60 -3.46
CA LEU A 103 -16.40 1.09 -4.82
C LEU A 103 -17.69 0.25 -4.91
N LYS A 104 -18.26 -0.14 -3.77
CA LYS A 104 -19.44 -1.02 -3.66
C LYS A 104 -19.22 -2.41 -4.29
N ILE A 105 -18.10 -3.06 -3.98
CA ILE A 105 -17.71 -4.40 -4.47
C ILE A 105 -17.22 -5.36 -3.38
#